data_AF-A0A8X6L081-F1
#
_entry.id   AF-A0A8X6L081-F1
#
_cell.length_a   1.000
_cell.length_b   1.000
_cell.length_c   1.000
_cell.angle_alpha   90.00
_cell.angle_beta   90.00
_cell.angle_gamma   90.00
#
_symmetry.space_group_name_H-M   'P 1'
#
loop_
_entity.id
_entity.type
_entity.pdbx_description
1 polymer ?
#
loop_
_entity_poly.entity_id
_entity_poly.type
_entity_poly.pdbx_seq_one_letter_code
_entity_poly.pdbx_strand_id
1 'polypeptide(L)'
;MITKSGAEYSYMMDAFGPLPAFLFSWVSVLVLKPSMMAIICLSLGEYVIEPLHVGCRPDVVSVKLVATLSIGIITYINCLSVKLATRIQNFFTAAKLLAIAIIIVGGSFKLMQGHSEHLAAGFHGSHATFSDIATAFYSGLWAYDGWNNLNYVTEELKNPYVNLPLAISIGIPLVTLCYVCVNISYITVMSSAELLASEAVAVTWGHRVLGVLSFVMPISVALSTFGAGNGSCFTGGRLCYVAAREGHLVDILSYLHIRRLTPSPALIFNAVLAICMIIPGDIGSLIDFFSFTAWLFYGATFLALIVMRHTKKDLRRPYRVPIVIAYIVLIISVYLVVAPIAQDPQIEYLYASLFVLSGLLVYIPFVHYKLSLNIMGKVTVFFQLLLEVAPTKYVPD
;
A
#
# COMPACT_ATOMS: atom_id res chain seq x y z
N MET A 1 -11.62 17.41 -11.66
CA MET A 1 -10.89 18.69 -11.45
C MET A 1 -9.51 18.56 -12.04
N ILE A 2 -8.76 17.50 -11.71
CA ILE A 2 -7.48 17.17 -12.34
C ILE A 2 -7.63 15.77 -12.94
N THR A 3 -7.47 15.65 -14.26
CA THR A 3 -7.49 14.37 -15.00
C THR A 3 -6.09 13.86 -15.29
N LYS A 4 -5.06 14.50 -14.74
CA LYS A 4 -3.66 14.07 -14.88
C LYS A 4 -3.39 12.86 -13.98
N SER A 5 -2.62 11.92 -14.49
CA SER A 5 -2.05 10.80 -13.75
C SER A 5 -0.99 11.30 -12.77
N GLY A 6 -0.90 10.65 -11.62
CA GLY A 6 -0.06 11.06 -10.49
C GLY A 6 -0.78 11.14 -9.14
N ALA A 7 -2.12 11.07 -9.14
CA ALA A 7 -2.97 11.11 -7.94
C ALA A 7 -2.62 12.29 -7.01
N GLU A 8 -2.18 12.02 -5.77
CA GLU A 8 -1.93 13.05 -4.75
C GLU A 8 -0.80 14.00 -5.16
N TYR A 9 0.18 13.53 -5.94
CA TYR A 9 1.24 14.38 -6.48
C TYR A 9 0.66 15.54 -7.30
N SER A 10 -0.23 15.23 -8.25
CA SER A 10 -0.87 16.24 -9.09
C SER A 10 -1.78 17.16 -8.28
N TYR A 11 -2.43 16.64 -7.25
CA TYR A 11 -3.31 17.44 -6.37
C TYR A 11 -2.50 18.45 -5.53
N MET A 12 -1.35 18.04 -5.01
CA MET A 12 -0.47 18.93 -4.26
C MET A 12 0.20 19.97 -5.15
N MET A 13 0.61 19.57 -6.37
CA MET A 13 1.19 20.49 -7.36
C MET A 13 0.23 21.65 -7.66
N ASP A 14 -1.05 21.33 -7.88
CA ASP A 14 -2.07 22.33 -8.20
C ASP A 14 -2.48 23.22 -7.03
N ALA A 15 -2.38 22.72 -5.79
CA ALA A 15 -2.85 23.42 -4.59
C ALA A 15 -1.76 24.23 -3.88
N PHE A 16 -0.57 23.65 -3.72
CA PHE A 16 0.53 24.24 -2.95
C PHE A 16 1.80 24.52 -3.77
N GLY A 17 1.86 24.04 -5.01
CA GLY A 17 3.00 24.22 -5.90
C GLY A 17 4.03 23.08 -5.85
N PRO A 18 5.23 23.31 -6.41
CA PRO A 18 6.18 22.23 -6.72
C PRO A 18 6.89 21.64 -5.50
N LEU A 19 7.05 22.40 -4.41
CA LEU A 19 7.80 21.95 -3.24
C LEU A 19 7.06 20.83 -2.48
N PRO A 20 5.78 20.98 -2.05
CA PRO A 20 5.06 19.88 -1.39
C PRO A 20 4.80 18.69 -2.31
N ALA A 21 4.58 18.93 -3.60
CA ALA A 21 4.44 17.88 -4.60
C ALA A 21 5.72 17.04 -4.72
N PHE A 22 6.90 17.68 -4.75
CA PHE A 22 8.18 16.99 -4.72
C PHE A 22 8.35 16.17 -3.44
N LEU A 23 8.07 16.74 -2.26
CA LEU A 23 8.20 16.02 -0.99
C LEU A 23 7.31 14.77 -0.96
N PHE A 24 6.07 14.87 -1.45
CA PHE A 24 5.20 13.70 -1.59
C PHE A 24 5.80 12.66 -2.54
N SER A 25 6.29 13.07 -3.71
CA SER A 25 6.91 12.17 -4.67
C SER A 25 8.16 11.48 -4.09
N TRP A 26 9.03 12.25 -3.44
CA TRP A 26 10.25 11.78 -2.78
C TRP A 26 9.94 10.67 -1.79
N VAL A 27 8.99 10.93 -0.89
CA VAL A 27 8.63 9.99 0.16
C VAL A 27 7.83 8.82 -0.39
N SER A 28 6.92 9.04 -1.34
CA SER A 28 6.09 7.97 -1.87
C SER A 28 6.89 6.95 -2.67
N VAL A 29 7.86 7.41 -3.47
CA VAL A 29 8.69 6.56 -4.31
C VAL A 29 9.78 5.84 -3.50
N LEU A 30 10.40 6.53 -2.54
CA LEU A 30 11.53 5.95 -1.80
C LEU A 30 11.11 5.18 -0.55
N VAL A 31 9.96 5.53 0.03
CA VAL A 31 9.48 4.95 1.28
C VAL A 31 8.16 4.22 1.08
N LEU A 32 7.06 4.92 0.77
CA LEU A 32 5.73 4.32 0.88
C LEU A 32 5.53 3.11 -0.03
N LYS A 33 5.86 3.22 -1.32
CA LYS A 33 5.67 2.12 -2.29
C LYS A 33 6.61 0.92 -2.02
N PRO A 34 7.93 1.13 -1.75
CA PRO A 34 8.80 0.04 -1.33
C PRO A 34 8.37 -0.63 -0.01
N SER A 35 7.98 0.15 1.01
CA SER A 35 7.52 -0.38 2.29
C SER A 35 6.28 -1.25 2.12
N MET A 36 5.30 -0.78 1.34
CA MET A 36 4.09 -1.55 1.05
C MET A 36 4.43 -2.90 0.40
N MET A 37 5.34 -2.92 -0.57
CA MET A 37 5.79 -4.15 -1.22
C MET A 37 6.51 -5.08 -0.24
N ALA A 38 7.38 -4.53 0.60
CA ALA A 38 8.12 -5.29 1.61
C ALA A 38 7.18 -5.95 2.63
N ILE A 39 6.22 -5.21 3.19
CA ILE A 39 5.24 -5.72 4.17
C ILE A 39 4.45 -6.89 3.57
N ILE A 40 3.90 -6.71 2.37
CA ILE A 40 3.11 -7.75 1.71
C ILE A 40 3.93 -9.03 1.46
N CYS A 41 5.19 -8.89 1.03
CA CYS A 41 6.05 -10.03 0.75
C CYS A 41 6.57 -10.70 2.04
N LEU A 42 6.77 -9.95 3.13
CA LEU A 42 7.06 -10.52 4.45
C LEU A 42 5.89 -11.35 4.96
N SER A 43 4.66 -10.83 4.89
CA SER A 43 3.46 -11.61 5.23
C SER A 43 3.32 -12.85 4.34
N LEU A 44 3.68 -12.78 3.05
CA LEU A 44 3.73 -13.98 2.21
C LEU A 44 4.70 -15.02 2.78
N GLY A 45 5.90 -14.59 3.18
CA GLY A 45 6.90 -15.46 3.79
C GLY A 45 6.39 -16.15 5.06
N GLU A 46 5.76 -15.41 5.97
CA GLU A 46 5.18 -15.97 7.20
C GLU A 46 4.15 -17.05 6.91
N TYR A 47 3.15 -16.76 6.06
CA TYR A 47 2.09 -17.71 5.74
C TYR A 47 2.58 -18.95 4.97
N VAL A 48 3.71 -18.87 4.27
CA VAL A 48 4.34 -20.01 3.58
C VAL A 48 5.17 -20.86 4.53
N ILE A 49 5.87 -20.26 5.49
CA ILE A 49 6.77 -20.96 6.41
C ILE A 49 6.05 -21.50 7.65
N GLU A 50 4.99 -20.83 8.13
CA GLU A 50 4.23 -21.22 9.32
C GLU A 50 3.77 -22.69 9.30
N PRO A 51 3.17 -23.22 8.20
CA PRO A 51 2.73 -24.61 8.16
C PRO A 51 3.87 -25.64 8.26
N LEU A 52 5.11 -25.23 7.96
CA LEU A 52 6.29 -26.08 8.03
C LEU A 52 6.88 -26.16 9.45
N HIS A 53 6.54 -25.22 10.33
CA HIS A 53 7.06 -25.11 11.70
C HIS A 53 5.96 -25.17 12.76
N VAL A 54 5.17 -26.25 12.75
CA VAL A 54 4.04 -26.42 13.69
C VAL A 54 4.51 -26.31 15.14
N GLY A 55 4.15 -25.20 15.81
CA GLY A 55 4.43 -24.96 17.24
C GLY A 55 5.73 -24.21 17.57
N CYS A 56 6.50 -23.79 16.56
CA CYS A 56 7.70 -22.96 16.73
C CYS A 56 7.57 -21.68 15.90
N ARG A 57 8.11 -20.56 16.40
CA ARG A 57 8.17 -19.32 15.61
C ARG A 57 8.98 -19.56 14.32
N PRO A 58 8.50 -19.13 13.15
CA PRO A 58 9.20 -19.31 11.89
C PRO A 58 10.56 -18.59 11.94
N ASP A 59 11.59 -19.23 11.39
CA ASP A 59 12.92 -18.64 11.33
C ASP A 59 12.90 -17.38 10.45
N VAL A 60 13.36 -16.27 11.03
CA VAL A 60 13.32 -14.92 10.42
C VAL A 60 14.08 -14.90 9.10
N VAL A 61 15.18 -15.64 8.99
CA VAL A 61 15.99 -15.70 7.76
C VAL A 61 15.20 -16.36 6.63
N SER A 62 14.50 -17.45 6.94
CA SER A 62 13.67 -18.17 5.98
C SER A 62 12.51 -17.30 5.45
N VAL A 63 11.83 -16.57 6.34
CA VAL A 63 10.76 -15.62 5.95
C VAL A 63 11.31 -14.53 5.03
N LYS A 64 12.42 -13.90 5.41
CA LYS A 64 13.05 -12.82 4.62
C LYS A 64 13.56 -13.30 3.25
N LEU A 65 14.04 -14.53 3.16
CA LEU A 65 14.47 -15.13 1.90
C LEU A 65 13.29 -15.38 0.95
N VAL A 66 12.19 -15.95 1.46
CA VAL A 66 10.95 -16.15 0.68
C VAL A 66 10.36 -14.83 0.23
N ALA A 67 10.36 -13.81 1.09
CA ALA A 67 9.90 -12.47 0.76
C ALA A 67 10.73 -11.84 -0.37
N THR A 68 12.07 -11.91 -0.26
CA THR A 68 13.01 -11.39 -1.26
C THR A 68 12.84 -12.09 -2.61
N LEU A 69 12.73 -13.43 -2.60
CA LEU A 69 12.49 -14.22 -3.81
C LEU A 69 11.16 -13.84 -4.46
N SER A 70 10.11 -13.63 -3.65
CA SER A 70 8.78 -13.23 -4.14
C SER A 70 8.81 -11.86 -4.81
N ILE A 71 9.51 -10.87 -4.24
CA ILE A 71 9.72 -9.56 -4.88
C ILE A 71 10.42 -9.73 -6.22
N GLY A 72 11.48 -10.54 -6.28
CA GLY A 72 12.23 -10.82 -7.52
C GLY A 72 11.34 -11.42 -8.61
N ILE A 73 10.54 -12.44 -8.27
CA ILE A 73 9.61 -13.10 -9.21
C ILE A 73 8.53 -12.12 -9.69
N ILE A 74 7.89 -11.39 -8.78
CA ILE A 74 6.85 -10.42 -9.14
C ILE A 74 7.40 -9.34 -10.07
N THR A 75 8.57 -8.81 -9.74
CA THR A 75 9.23 -7.78 -10.55
C THR A 75 9.61 -8.33 -11.93
N TYR A 76 10.14 -9.55 -12.00
CA TYR A 76 10.49 -10.21 -13.25
C TYR A 76 9.26 -10.39 -14.16
N ILE A 77 8.13 -10.86 -13.61
CA ILE A 77 6.86 -11.01 -14.35
C ILE A 77 6.38 -9.66 -14.89
N ASN A 78 6.41 -8.61 -14.07
CA ASN A 78 5.99 -7.27 -14.46
C ASN A 78 6.90 -6.64 -15.53
N CYS A 79 8.21 -6.90 -15.46
CA CYS A 79 9.17 -6.48 -16.47
C CYS A 79 9.01 -7.23 -17.80
N LEU A 80 8.59 -8.51 -17.76
CA LEU A 80 8.37 -9.35 -18.94
C LEU A 80 7.11 -8.95 -19.72
N SER A 81 5.96 -8.86 -19.04
CA SER A 81 4.69 -8.61 -19.71
C SER A 81 3.61 -8.10 -18.76
N VAL A 82 3.17 -6.87 -19.01
CA VAL A 82 2.01 -6.27 -18.31
C VAL A 82 0.73 -7.09 -18.53
N LYS A 83 0.55 -7.70 -19.70
CA LYS A 83 -0.62 -8.55 -19.99
C LYS A 83 -0.63 -9.81 -19.13
N LEU A 84 0.54 -10.43 -18.94
CA LEU A 84 0.68 -11.60 -18.08
C LEU A 84 0.41 -11.22 -16.62
N ALA A 85 1.05 -10.15 -16.13
CA ALA A 85 0.84 -9.63 -14.78
C ALA A 85 -0.65 -9.33 -14.50
N THR A 86 -1.37 -8.76 -15.47
CA THR A 86 -2.81 -8.46 -15.34
C THR A 86 -3.67 -9.73 -15.30
N ARG A 87 -3.36 -10.75 -16.12
CA ARG A 87 -4.11 -12.03 -16.08
C ARG A 87 -3.91 -12.75 -14.76
N ILE A 88 -2.66 -12.77 -14.28
CA ILE A 88 -2.27 -13.33 -12.98
C ILE A 88 -3.02 -12.60 -11.85
N GLN A 89 -3.10 -11.26 -11.91
CA GLN A 89 -3.86 -10.46 -10.94
C GLN A 89 -5.33 -10.87 -10.85
N ASN A 90 -5.99 -11.05 -11.99
CA ASN A 90 -7.41 -11.42 -12.02
C ASN A 90 -7.65 -12.79 -11.39
N PHE A 91 -6.78 -13.76 -11.69
CA PHE A 91 -6.86 -15.09 -11.07
C PHE A 91 -6.69 -15.02 -9.54
N PHE A 92 -5.68 -14.31 -9.04
CA PHE A 92 -5.47 -14.17 -7.59
C PHE A 92 -6.57 -13.39 -6.89
N THR A 93 -7.19 -12.43 -7.58
CA THR A 93 -8.35 -11.70 -7.04
C THR A 93 -9.53 -12.64 -6.83
N ALA A 94 -9.81 -13.52 -7.80
CA ALA A 94 -10.86 -14.53 -7.66
C ALA A 94 -10.55 -15.53 -6.53
N ALA A 95 -9.30 -16.01 -6.44
CA ALA A 95 -8.85 -16.90 -5.38
C ALA A 95 -9.00 -16.27 -3.98
N LYS A 96 -8.63 -15.00 -3.83
CA LYS A 96 -8.80 -14.25 -2.57
C LYS A 96 -10.27 -14.16 -2.15
N LEU A 97 -11.18 -13.85 -3.06
CA LEU A 97 -12.61 -13.74 -2.75
C LEU A 97 -13.19 -15.10 -2.34
N LEU A 98 -12.75 -16.18 -2.98
CA LEU A 98 -13.14 -17.54 -2.58
C LEU A 98 -12.66 -17.87 -1.17
N ALA A 99 -11.42 -17.54 -0.82
CA ALA A 99 -10.87 -17.77 0.52
C ALA A 99 -11.66 -17.02 1.61
N ILE A 100 -11.99 -15.75 1.36
CA ILE A 100 -12.83 -14.95 2.26
C ILE A 100 -14.23 -15.58 2.40
N ALA A 101 -14.83 -16.04 1.29
CA ALA A 101 -16.13 -16.70 1.33
C ALA A 101 -16.09 -17.99 2.17
N ILE A 102 -15.03 -18.80 2.05
CA ILE A 102 -14.83 -20.01 2.86
C ILE A 102 -14.79 -19.65 4.36
N ILE A 103 -14.06 -18.60 4.75
CA ILE A 103 -13.99 -18.15 6.14
C ILE A 103 -15.36 -17.72 6.66
N ILE A 104 -16.09 -16.91 5.87
CA ILE A 104 -17.40 -16.40 6.27
C ILE A 104 -18.42 -17.55 6.43
N VAL A 105 -18.45 -18.49 5.48
CA VAL A 105 -19.37 -19.64 5.54
C VAL A 105 -19.01 -20.57 6.71
N GLY A 106 -17.72 -20.87 6.91
CA GLY A 106 -17.25 -21.71 8.01
C GLY A 106 -17.58 -21.10 9.38
N GLY A 107 -17.37 -19.80 9.56
CA GLY A 107 -17.74 -19.08 10.79
C GLY A 107 -19.24 -19.05 11.04
N SER A 108 -20.03 -18.82 9.98
CA SER A 108 -21.50 -18.82 10.07
C SER A 108 -22.02 -20.20 10.49
N PHE A 109 -21.46 -21.28 9.95
CA PHE A 109 -21.80 -22.64 10.35
C PHE A 109 -21.47 -22.93 11.82
N LYS A 110 -20.29 -22.50 12.30
CA LYS A 110 -19.90 -22.63 13.72
C LYS A 110 -20.79 -21.82 14.66
N LEU A 111 -21.22 -20.64 14.24
CA LEU A 111 -22.17 -19.82 14.98
C LEU A 111 -23.55 -20.50 15.07
N MET A 112 -24.02 -21.11 13.97
CA MET A 112 -25.27 -21.89 13.97
C MET A 112 -25.21 -23.13 14.87
N GLN A 113 -24.01 -23.67 15.12
CA GLN A 113 -23.80 -24.76 16.10
C GLN A 113 -23.82 -24.29 17.57
N GLY A 114 -23.98 -22.98 17.83
CA GLY A 114 -24.09 -22.42 19.18
C GLY A 114 -22.79 -21.88 19.78
N HIS A 115 -21.68 -21.85 19.03
CA HIS A 115 -20.38 -21.32 19.50
C HIS A 115 -20.37 -19.78 19.52
N SER A 116 -21.12 -19.18 20.45
CA SER A 116 -21.28 -17.72 20.61
C SER A 116 -20.67 -17.18 21.91
N GLU A 117 -20.03 -18.03 22.71
CA GLU A 117 -19.53 -17.69 24.04
C GLU A 117 -18.50 -16.54 24.02
N HIS A 118 -17.56 -16.57 23.07
CA HIS A 118 -16.54 -15.53 22.92
C HIS A 118 -17.11 -14.20 22.40
N LEU A 119 -18.16 -14.25 21.57
CA LEU A 119 -18.87 -13.04 21.10
C LEU A 119 -19.63 -12.37 22.25
N ALA A 120 -20.27 -13.16 23.11
CA ALA A 120 -21.01 -12.66 24.27
C ALA A 120 -20.09 -11.96 25.29
N ALA A 121 -18.83 -12.40 25.40
CA ALA A 121 -17.84 -11.81 26.29
C ALA A 121 -17.06 -10.61 25.69
N GLY A 122 -17.39 -10.16 24.48
CA GLY A 122 -16.51 -9.29 23.67
C GLY A 122 -16.14 -7.92 24.25
N PHE A 123 -16.93 -7.37 25.20
CA PHE A 123 -16.66 -6.08 25.84
C PHE A 123 -16.04 -6.18 27.24
N HIS A 124 -15.78 -7.39 27.76
CA HIS A 124 -15.19 -7.56 29.08
C HIS A 124 -13.68 -7.27 29.04
N GLY A 125 -13.20 -6.41 29.94
CA GLY A 125 -11.77 -6.06 30.05
C GLY A 125 -11.29 -5.02 29.04
N SER A 126 -12.19 -4.26 28.41
CA SER A 126 -11.81 -3.19 27.49
C SER A 126 -11.09 -2.05 28.23
N HIS A 127 -9.79 -1.92 27.99
CA HIS A 127 -9.01 -0.74 28.32
C HIS A 127 -8.78 0.03 27.03
N ALA A 128 -9.35 1.23 26.92
CA ALA A 128 -9.27 2.05 25.72
C ALA A 128 -8.55 3.35 26.07
N THR A 129 -7.23 3.30 26.14
CA THR A 129 -6.42 4.51 26.23
C THR A 129 -6.47 5.22 24.88
N PHE A 130 -6.35 6.55 24.89
CA PHE A 130 -6.39 7.36 23.66
C PHE A 130 -5.35 6.93 22.60
N SER A 131 -4.23 6.33 23.04
CA SER A 131 -3.16 5.78 22.18
C SER A 131 -3.55 4.47 21.52
N ASP A 132 -4.10 3.55 22.32
CA ASP A 132 -4.41 2.17 21.87
C ASP A 132 -5.46 2.18 20.77
N ILE A 133 -6.35 3.17 20.81
CA ILE A 133 -7.33 3.43 19.75
C ILE A 133 -6.60 3.87 18.47
N ALA A 134 -5.61 4.77 18.56
CA ALA A 134 -4.87 5.27 17.40
C ALA A 134 -4.04 4.17 16.73
N THR A 135 -3.34 3.35 17.51
CA THR A 135 -2.54 2.23 16.98
C THR A 135 -3.43 1.13 16.40
N ALA A 136 -4.57 0.83 17.03
CA ALA A 136 -5.57 -0.07 16.44
C ALA A 136 -6.13 0.47 15.11
N PHE A 137 -6.33 1.78 14.99
CA PHE A 137 -6.69 2.40 13.72
C PHE A 137 -5.61 2.25 12.65
N TYR A 138 -4.31 2.29 12.99
CA TYR A 138 -3.25 2.01 12.01
C TYR A 138 -3.33 0.61 11.43
N SER A 139 -3.43 -0.42 12.28
CA SER A 139 -3.57 -1.80 11.81
C SER A 139 -4.87 -1.98 11.01
N GLY A 140 -5.97 -1.36 11.45
CA GLY A 140 -7.24 -1.39 10.73
C GLY A 140 -7.15 -0.72 9.36
N LEU A 141 -6.62 0.50 9.30
CA LEU A 141 -6.53 1.29 8.06
C LEU A 141 -5.51 0.70 7.07
N TRP A 142 -4.47 0.03 7.56
CA TRP A 142 -3.59 -0.79 6.73
C TRP A 142 -4.36 -1.88 5.96
N ALA A 143 -5.32 -2.55 6.60
CA ALA A 143 -6.14 -3.56 5.92
C ALA A 143 -7.01 -2.94 4.79
N TYR A 144 -7.29 -1.65 4.85
CA TYR A 144 -8.00 -0.88 3.81
C TYR A 144 -7.06 -0.18 2.82
N ASP A 145 -5.75 -0.38 2.91
CA ASP A 145 -4.79 0.29 2.03
C ASP A 145 -5.06 -0.01 0.55
N GLY A 146 -4.75 0.99 -0.29
CA GLY A 146 -4.94 0.95 -1.73
C GLY A 146 -6.28 1.52 -2.22
N TRP A 147 -7.11 2.08 -1.34
CA TRP A 147 -8.29 2.85 -1.73
C TRP A 147 -7.96 4.04 -2.65
N ASN A 148 -6.78 4.62 -2.49
CA ASN A 148 -6.26 5.71 -3.32
C ASN A 148 -5.61 5.22 -4.63
N ASN A 149 -5.32 3.92 -4.78
CA ASN A 149 -4.59 3.42 -5.94
C ASN A 149 -5.36 3.60 -7.26
N LEU A 150 -6.70 3.59 -7.20
CA LEU A 150 -7.56 3.88 -8.36
C LEU A 150 -7.30 5.28 -8.93
N ASN A 151 -6.87 6.23 -8.10
CA ASN A 151 -6.57 7.59 -8.53
C ASN A 151 -5.35 7.63 -9.48
N TYR A 152 -4.33 6.78 -9.27
CA TYR A 152 -3.16 6.71 -10.16
C TYR A 152 -3.49 6.19 -11.56
N VAL A 153 -4.64 5.53 -11.73
CA VAL A 153 -5.06 4.88 -12.98
C VAL A 153 -6.27 5.60 -13.58
N THR A 154 -6.54 6.83 -13.14
CA THR A 154 -7.73 7.60 -13.57
C THR A 154 -7.73 7.89 -15.06
N GLU A 155 -6.56 8.08 -15.69
CA GLU A 155 -6.43 8.33 -17.14
C GLU A 155 -6.89 7.13 -17.99
N GLU A 156 -6.82 5.91 -17.47
CA GLU A 156 -7.18 4.68 -18.19
C GLU A 156 -8.64 4.26 -17.91
N LEU A 157 -9.32 4.93 -16.97
CA LEU A 157 -10.67 4.55 -16.55
C LEU A 157 -11.70 5.03 -17.58
N LYS A 158 -12.52 4.11 -18.10
CA LYS A 158 -13.66 4.46 -18.95
C LYS A 158 -14.66 5.30 -18.14
N ASN A 159 -14.99 6.51 -18.58
CA ASN A 159 -15.92 7.44 -17.92
C ASN A 159 -15.66 7.65 -16.41
N PRO A 160 -14.55 8.31 -16.04
CA PRO A 160 -14.11 8.42 -14.64
C PRO A 160 -15.11 9.15 -13.74
N TYR A 161 -15.90 10.08 -14.26
CA TYR A 161 -16.85 10.87 -13.48
C TYR A 161 -18.00 10.07 -12.87
N VAL A 162 -18.36 8.94 -13.48
CA VAL A 162 -19.46 8.07 -13.01
C VAL A 162 -18.90 6.81 -12.37
N ASN A 163 -17.92 6.19 -13.04
CA ASN A 163 -17.41 4.89 -12.62
C ASN A 163 -16.52 4.98 -11.37
N LEU A 164 -15.76 6.06 -11.17
CA LEU A 164 -14.92 6.20 -9.98
C LEU A 164 -15.76 6.35 -8.69
N PRO A 165 -16.75 7.27 -8.60
CA PRO A 165 -17.61 7.34 -7.41
C PRO A 165 -18.44 6.07 -7.17
N LEU A 166 -18.91 5.42 -8.24
CA LEU A 166 -19.68 4.18 -8.14
C LEU A 166 -18.82 3.02 -7.61
N ALA A 167 -17.60 2.88 -8.12
CA ALA A 167 -16.65 1.86 -7.66
C ALA A 167 -16.31 2.05 -6.17
N ILE A 168 -16.11 3.29 -5.72
CA ILE A 168 -15.86 3.61 -4.30
C ILE A 168 -17.09 3.28 -3.45
N SER A 169 -18.28 3.71 -3.88
CA SER A 169 -19.52 3.58 -3.10
C SER A 169 -20.00 2.13 -2.96
N ILE A 170 -19.67 1.25 -3.91
CA ILE A 170 -19.98 -0.18 -3.82
C ILE A 170 -18.83 -0.95 -3.18
N GLY A 171 -17.59 -0.66 -3.59
CA GLY A 171 -16.40 -1.41 -3.21
C GLY A 171 -16.06 -1.28 -1.73
N ILE A 172 -16.00 -0.05 -1.19
CA ILE A 172 -15.57 0.16 0.21
C ILE A 172 -16.56 -0.47 1.21
N PRO A 173 -17.89 -0.27 1.09
CA PRO A 173 -18.84 -0.91 2.00
C PRO A 173 -18.84 -2.44 1.89
N LEU A 174 -18.70 -3.00 0.68
CA LEU A 174 -18.60 -4.44 0.48
C LEU A 174 -17.37 -5.03 1.19
N VAL A 175 -16.20 -4.41 1.03
CA VAL A 175 -14.97 -4.83 1.72
C VAL A 175 -15.14 -4.73 3.24
N THR A 176 -15.78 -3.65 3.72
CA THR A 176 -16.08 -3.47 5.15
C THR A 176 -16.96 -4.59 5.69
N LEU A 177 -18.02 -4.94 4.98
CA LEU A 177 -18.88 -6.06 5.35
C LEU A 177 -18.09 -7.37 5.41
N CYS A 178 -17.28 -7.66 4.41
CA CYS A 178 -16.44 -8.86 4.39
C CYS A 178 -15.46 -8.90 5.58
N TYR A 179 -14.80 -7.79 5.90
CA TYR A 179 -13.84 -7.72 7.01
C TYR A 179 -14.52 -7.91 8.37
N VAL A 180 -15.71 -7.31 8.58
CA VAL A 180 -16.49 -7.54 9.80
C VAL A 180 -16.91 -9.01 9.90
N CYS A 181 -17.44 -9.61 8.81
CA CYS A 181 -17.84 -11.01 8.80
C CYS A 181 -16.66 -11.98 9.06
N VAL A 182 -15.48 -11.68 8.52
CA VAL A 182 -14.26 -12.47 8.78
C VAL A 182 -13.84 -12.37 10.25
N ASN A 183 -13.84 -11.17 10.84
CA ASN A 183 -13.52 -11.01 12.26
C ASN A 183 -14.53 -11.72 13.17
N ILE A 184 -15.82 -11.66 12.85
CA ILE A 184 -16.85 -12.45 13.54
C ILE A 184 -16.52 -13.95 13.45
N SER A 185 -16.11 -14.44 12.26
CA SER A 185 -15.71 -15.84 12.06
C SER A 185 -14.47 -16.25 12.86
N TYR A 186 -13.52 -15.35 13.08
CA TYR A 186 -12.34 -15.63 13.91
C TYR A 186 -12.70 -15.72 15.39
N ILE A 187 -13.49 -14.76 15.89
CA ILE A 187 -13.86 -14.70 17.31
C ILE A 187 -14.84 -15.82 17.71
N THR A 188 -15.64 -16.37 16.78
CA THR A 188 -16.49 -17.54 17.08
C THR A 188 -15.70 -18.81 17.39
N VAL A 189 -14.48 -18.92 16.87
CA VAL A 189 -13.69 -20.16 16.90
C VAL A 189 -12.49 -20.08 17.83
N MET A 190 -11.98 -18.87 18.08
CA MET A 190 -10.76 -18.63 18.85
C MET A 190 -11.02 -17.63 19.99
N SER A 191 -10.34 -17.85 21.11
CA SER A 191 -10.32 -16.87 22.22
C SER A 191 -9.42 -15.67 21.88
N SER A 192 -9.59 -14.55 22.59
CA SER A 192 -8.73 -13.36 22.42
C SER A 192 -7.25 -13.66 22.67
N ALA A 193 -6.94 -14.48 23.68
CA ALA A 193 -5.57 -14.89 23.98
C ALA A 193 -4.96 -15.75 22.86
N GLU A 194 -5.74 -16.64 22.25
CA GLU A 194 -5.28 -17.47 21.14
C GLU A 194 -5.08 -16.64 19.86
N LEU A 195 -5.93 -15.64 19.62
CA LEU A 195 -5.81 -14.73 18.48
C LEU A 195 -4.55 -13.86 18.59
N LEU A 196 -4.22 -13.39 19.80
CA LEU A 196 -3.00 -12.60 20.05
C LEU A 196 -1.72 -13.44 20.01
N ALA A 197 -1.80 -14.74 20.28
CA ALA A 197 -0.66 -15.65 20.24
C ALA A 197 -0.35 -16.19 18.83
N SER A 198 -1.27 -16.04 17.89
CA SER A 198 -1.13 -16.57 16.52
C SER A 198 -0.57 -15.52 15.57
N GLU A 199 0.59 -15.81 14.98
CA GLU A 199 1.19 -14.98 13.91
C GLU A 199 0.36 -15.08 12.61
N ALA A 200 -0.28 -16.24 12.36
CA ALA A 200 -1.07 -16.52 11.16
C ALA A 200 -2.51 -16.93 11.50
N VAL A 201 -3.32 -15.96 11.93
CA VAL A 201 -4.71 -16.15 12.40
C VAL A 201 -5.57 -16.99 11.45
N ALA A 202 -5.47 -16.79 10.13
CA ALA A 202 -6.25 -17.55 9.16
C ALA A 202 -5.88 -19.04 9.08
N VAL A 203 -4.60 -19.38 9.34
CA VAL A 203 -4.11 -20.76 9.39
C VAL A 203 -4.64 -21.45 10.65
N THR A 204 -4.54 -20.78 11.81
CA THR A 204 -5.10 -21.29 13.08
C THR A 204 -6.61 -21.53 12.98
N TRP A 205 -7.35 -20.59 12.38
CA TRP A 205 -8.77 -20.77 12.07
C TRP A 205 -9.00 -22.01 11.18
N GLY A 206 -8.18 -22.19 10.14
CA GLY A 206 -8.24 -23.35 9.25
C GLY A 206 -8.08 -24.69 9.98
N HIS A 207 -7.15 -24.77 10.94
CA HIS A 207 -6.98 -25.97 11.76
C HIS A 207 -8.21 -26.27 12.63
N ARG A 208 -8.86 -25.24 13.18
CA ARG A 208 -10.03 -25.39 14.06
C ARG A 208 -11.32 -25.72 13.32
N VAL A 209 -11.50 -25.22 12.10
CA VAL A 209 -12.76 -25.37 11.32
C VAL A 209 -12.67 -26.44 10.25
N LEU A 210 -11.59 -26.44 9.45
CA LEU A 210 -11.48 -27.27 8.24
C LEU A 210 -10.78 -28.62 8.51
N GLY A 211 -10.05 -28.75 9.63
CA GLY A 211 -9.37 -29.98 10.02
C GLY A 211 -8.38 -30.45 8.94
N VAL A 212 -8.74 -31.51 8.22
CA VAL A 212 -7.92 -32.11 7.14
C VAL A 212 -7.65 -31.13 5.99
N LEU A 213 -8.57 -30.18 5.75
CA LEU A 213 -8.43 -29.17 4.70
C LEU A 213 -7.73 -27.89 5.19
N SER A 214 -7.07 -27.89 6.35
CA SER A 214 -6.38 -26.70 6.88
C SER A 214 -5.30 -26.16 5.96
N PHE A 215 -4.66 -27.00 5.15
CA PHE A 215 -3.64 -26.61 4.16
C PHE A 215 -4.17 -25.66 3.06
N VAL A 216 -5.48 -25.60 2.85
CA VAL A 216 -6.09 -24.69 1.87
C VAL A 216 -5.90 -23.23 2.27
N MET A 217 -5.90 -22.94 3.58
CA MET A 217 -5.77 -21.57 4.10
C MET A 217 -4.41 -20.91 3.81
N PRO A 218 -3.26 -21.49 4.19
CA PRO A 218 -1.96 -20.89 3.89
C PRO A 218 -1.72 -20.74 2.39
N ILE A 219 -2.14 -21.72 1.57
CA ILE A 219 -2.05 -21.61 0.10
C ILE A 219 -2.88 -20.43 -0.40
N SER A 220 -4.12 -20.31 0.05
CA SER A 220 -5.01 -19.24 -0.39
C SER A 220 -4.51 -17.85 0.02
N VAL A 221 -3.97 -17.72 1.24
CA VAL A 221 -3.39 -16.46 1.73
C VAL A 221 -2.10 -16.14 0.97
N ALA A 222 -1.22 -17.11 0.72
CA ALA A 222 0.00 -16.91 -0.07
C ALA A 222 -0.30 -16.45 -1.50
N LEU A 223 -1.31 -17.03 -2.16
CA LEU A 223 -1.76 -16.59 -3.48
C LEU A 223 -2.33 -15.16 -3.43
N SER A 224 -3.06 -14.83 -2.36
CA SER A 224 -3.62 -13.49 -2.14
C SER A 224 -2.53 -12.44 -1.92
N THR A 225 -1.53 -12.71 -1.07
CA THR A 225 -0.41 -11.79 -0.82
C THR A 225 0.47 -11.63 -2.05
N PHE A 226 0.70 -12.70 -2.82
CA PHE A 226 1.41 -12.60 -4.10
C PHE A 226 0.65 -11.70 -5.10
N GLY A 227 -0.67 -11.86 -5.20
CA GLY A 227 -1.52 -10.98 -6.00
C GLY A 227 -1.51 -9.53 -5.52
N ALA A 228 -1.50 -9.28 -4.22
CA ALA A 228 -1.38 -7.94 -3.67
C ALA A 228 -0.01 -7.31 -4.00
N GLY A 229 1.09 -8.08 -3.91
CA GLY A 229 2.43 -7.64 -4.29
C GLY A 229 2.54 -7.32 -5.78
N ASN A 230 1.92 -8.12 -6.64
CA ASN A 230 1.84 -7.85 -8.08
C ASN A 230 1.09 -6.53 -8.38
N GLY A 231 -0.03 -6.28 -7.71
CA GLY A 231 -0.75 -5.00 -7.81
C GLY A 231 0.07 -3.80 -7.28
N SER A 232 0.78 -3.99 -6.17
CA SER A 232 1.66 -2.97 -5.59
C SER A 232 2.80 -2.60 -6.55
N CYS A 233 3.49 -3.60 -7.11
CA CYS A 233 4.55 -3.42 -8.11
C CYS A 233 4.07 -2.60 -9.31
N PHE A 234 2.86 -2.89 -9.81
CA PHE A 234 2.24 -2.18 -10.92
C PHE A 234 1.98 -0.70 -10.63
N THR A 235 1.43 -0.37 -9.45
CA THR A 235 1.17 1.02 -9.07
C THR A 235 2.46 1.78 -8.70
N GLY A 236 3.41 1.12 -8.05
CA GLY A 236 4.71 1.69 -7.69
C GLY A 236 5.51 2.12 -8.91
N GLY A 237 5.61 1.25 -9.92
CA GLY A 237 6.30 1.59 -11.17
C GLY A 237 5.72 2.81 -11.89
N ARG A 238 4.39 2.97 -11.87
CA ARG A 238 3.69 4.12 -12.48
C ARG A 238 3.95 5.43 -11.74
N LEU A 239 3.94 5.41 -10.42
CA LEU A 239 4.23 6.60 -9.63
C LEU A 239 5.68 7.07 -9.87
N CYS A 240 6.64 6.15 -9.84
CA CYS A 240 8.04 6.44 -10.17
C CYS A 240 8.19 7.03 -11.58
N TYR A 241 7.50 6.45 -12.56
CA TYR A 241 7.52 6.91 -13.95
C TYR A 241 6.98 8.35 -14.10
N VAL A 242 5.84 8.67 -13.48
CA VAL A 242 5.24 10.02 -13.54
C VAL A 242 6.11 11.04 -12.82
N ALA A 243 6.63 10.70 -11.64
CA ALA A 243 7.52 11.55 -10.87
C ALA A 243 8.82 11.90 -11.62
N ALA A 244 9.42 10.92 -12.30
CA ALA A 244 10.60 11.14 -13.13
C ALA A 244 10.30 12.01 -14.36
N ARG A 245 9.14 11.79 -15.00
CA ARG A 245 8.72 12.58 -16.16
C ARG A 245 8.52 14.07 -15.86
N GLU A 246 8.14 14.41 -14.65
CA GLU A 246 7.97 15.81 -14.20
C GLU A 246 9.30 16.44 -13.70
N GLY A 247 10.42 15.73 -13.85
CA GLY A 247 11.76 16.23 -13.48
C GLY A 247 12.04 16.21 -11.98
N HIS A 248 11.25 15.47 -11.19
CA HIS A 248 11.46 15.31 -9.76
C HIS A 248 12.31 14.10 -9.39
N LEU A 249 12.53 13.18 -10.32
CA LEU A 249 13.43 12.04 -10.17
C LEU A 249 14.33 11.92 -11.40
N VAL A 250 15.28 10.99 -11.35
CA VAL A 250 16.22 10.75 -12.46
C VAL A 250 15.45 10.31 -13.71
N ASP A 251 15.74 10.95 -14.84
CA ASP A 251 15.04 10.75 -16.12
C ASP A 251 14.94 9.28 -16.55
N ILE A 252 15.94 8.46 -16.23
CA ILE A 252 15.96 7.04 -16.58
C ILE A 252 14.78 6.25 -16.03
N LEU A 253 14.23 6.67 -14.88
CA LEU A 253 13.07 6.01 -14.28
C LEU A 253 11.78 6.26 -15.10
N SER A 254 11.79 7.25 -16.00
CA SER A 254 10.72 7.50 -16.96
C SER A 254 10.88 6.73 -18.28
N TYR A 255 11.91 5.90 -18.44
CA TYR A 255 12.14 5.18 -19.69
C TYR A 255 11.34 3.88 -19.78
N LEU A 256 10.97 3.49 -21.01
CA LEU A 256 10.25 2.25 -21.29
C LEU A 256 11.13 1.28 -22.09
N HIS A 257 10.96 -0.01 -21.84
CA HIS A 257 11.63 -1.06 -22.61
C HIS A 257 11.13 -1.07 -24.06
N ILE A 258 12.06 -1.08 -25.04
CA ILE A 258 11.74 -0.94 -26.47
C ILE A 258 10.77 -2.02 -26.99
N ARG A 259 11.01 -3.30 -26.67
CA ARG A 259 10.19 -4.42 -27.18
C ARG A 259 8.91 -4.67 -26.36
N ARG A 260 8.99 -4.48 -25.05
CA ARG A 260 7.93 -4.91 -24.10
C ARG A 260 7.02 -3.76 -23.65
N LEU A 261 7.44 -2.51 -23.87
CA LEU A 261 6.73 -1.29 -23.46
C LEU A 261 6.43 -1.26 -21.95
N THR A 262 7.32 -1.84 -21.15
CA THR A 262 7.21 -1.89 -19.68
C THR A 262 8.18 -0.90 -19.04
N PRO A 263 7.83 -0.25 -17.91
CA PRO A 263 8.70 0.67 -17.20
C PRO A 263 9.73 -0.09 -16.34
N SER A 264 10.61 -0.87 -16.98
CA SER A 264 11.54 -1.77 -16.29
C SER A 264 12.48 -1.06 -15.30
N PRO A 265 13.05 0.14 -15.56
CA PRO A 265 13.95 0.79 -14.60
C PRO A 265 13.22 1.18 -13.31
N ALA A 266 12.00 1.72 -13.42
CA ALA A 266 11.17 2.08 -12.28
C ALA A 266 10.77 0.86 -11.43
N LEU A 267 10.41 -0.25 -12.08
CA LEU A 267 10.04 -1.49 -11.39
C LEU A 267 11.23 -2.09 -10.64
N ILE A 268 12.40 -2.15 -11.29
CA ILE A 268 13.64 -2.65 -10.67
C ILE A 268 14.05 -1.76 -9.50
N PHE A 269 13.97 -0.43 -9.66
CA PHE A 269 14.30 0.51 -8.60
C PHE A 269 13.42 0.32 -7.35
N ASN A 270 12.10 0.21 -7.54
CA ASN A 270 11.16 -0.06 -6.44
C ASN A 270 11.43 -1.41 -5.77
N ALA A 271 11.78 -2.44 -6.56
CA ALA A 271 12.11 -3.77 -6.04
C ALA A 271 13.39 -3.77 -5.20
N VAL A 272 14.44 -3.09 -5.65
CA VAL A 272 15.70 -2.96 -4.91
C VAL A 272 15.46 -2.27 -3.57
N LEU A 273 14.71 -1.16 -3.55
CA LEU A 273 14.37 -0.47 -2.31
C LEU A 273 13.55 -1.36 -1.36
N ALA A 274 12.57 -2.11 -1.88
CA ALA A 274 11.77 -3.02 -1.07
C ALA A 274 12.63 -4.14 -0.45
N ILE A 275 13.58 -4.70 -1.20
CA ILE A 275 14.54 -5.69 -0.68
C ILE A 275 15.43 -5.07 0.41
N CYS A 276 15.92 -3.85 0.20
CA CYS A 276 16.69 -3.13 1.22
C CYS A 276 15.90 -2.92 2.52
N MET A 277 14.58 -2.69 2.43
CA MET A 277 13.70 -2.54 3.60
C MET A 277 13.42 -3.85 4.34
N ILE A 278 13.44 -5.00 3.65
CA ILE A 278 13.27 -6.32 4.28
C ILE A 278 14.42 -6.66 5.25
N ILE A 279 15.65 -6.21 4.95
CA ILE A 279 16.84 -6.55 5.74
C ILE A 279 16.68 -6.10 7.20
N PRO A 280 16.45 -4.81 7.51
CA PRO A 280 16.22 -4.35 8.88
C PRO A 280 14.77 -4.54 9.34
N GLY A 281 13.81 -4.62 8.43
CA GLY A 281 12.39 -4.47 8.73
C GLY A 281 11.77 -5.65 9.49
N ASP A 282 10.91 -5.30 10.44
CA ASP A 282 9.87 -6.13 11.02
C ASP A 282 8.50 -5.63 10.54
N ILE A 283 7.50 -6.51 10.39
CA ILE A 283 6.20 -6.16 9.80
C ILE A 283 5.52 -5.03 10.58
N GLY A 284 5.47 -5.12 11.91
CA GLY A 284 4.82 -4.10 12.75
C GLY A 284 5.49 -2.74 12.58
N SER A 285 6.81 -2.69 12.75
CA SER A 285 7.59 -1.45 12.60
C SER A 285 7.44 -0.80 11.21
N LEU A 286 7.40 -1.62 10.14
CA LEU A 286 7.21 -1.14 8.78
C LEU A 286 5.80 -0.58 8.56
N ILE A 287 4.77 -1.20 9.16
CA ILE A 287 3.38 -0.70 9.10
C ILE A 287 3.27 0.64 9.82
N ASP A 288 3.89 0.79 11.00
CA ASP A 288 3.83 2.04 11.77
C ASP A 288 4.54 3.17 11.02
N PHE A 289 5.74 2.89 10.49
CA PHE A 289 6.51 3.81 9.66
C PHE A 289 5.75 4.23 8.39
N PHE A 290 5.15 3.26 7.69
CA PHE A 290 4.32 3.50 6.50
C PHE A 290 3.09 4.34 6.86
N SER A 291 2.35 3.95 7.89
CA SER A 291 1.06 4.55 8.26
C SER A 291 1.23 6.00 8.69
N PHE A 292 2.22 6.28 9.54
CA PHE A 292 2.56 7.63 9.96
C PHE A 292 2.80 8.55 8.76
N THR A 293 3.66 8.10 7.85
CA THR A 293 4.09 8.86 6.70
C THR A 293 2.95 9.05 5.69
N ALA A 294 2.16 8.00 5.45
CA ALA A 294 1.01 8.04 4.56
C ALA A 294 -0.06 9.01 5.08
N TRP A 295 -0.41 8.95 6.37
CA TRP A 295 -1.44 9.81 6.96
C TRP A 295 -1.05 11.29 7.00
N LEU A 296 0.25 11.60 7.12
CA LEU A 296 0.75 12.96 6.96
C LEU A 296 0.42 13.53 5.56
N PHE A 297 0.69 12.75 4.51
CA PHE A 297 0.40 13.19 3.13
C PHE A 297 -1.08 13.09 2.75
N TYR A 298 -1.84 12.16 3.30
CA TYR A 298 -3.29 12.14 3.16
C TYR A 298 -3.91 13.40 3.78
N GLY A 299 -3.49 13.79 4.99
CA GLY A 299 -3.89 15.05 5.61
C GLY A 299 -3.57 16.26 4.73
N ALA A 300 -2.35 16.33 4.19
CA ALA A 300 -1.96 17.39 3.25
C ALA A 300 -2.83 17.42 1.97
N THR A 301 -3.22 16.25 1.45
CA THR A 301 -4.08 16.15 0.26
C THR A 301 -5.52 16.61 0.56
N PHE A 302 -6.07 16.28 1.73
CA PHE A 302 -7.39 16.80 2.12
C PHE A 302 -7.36 18.31 2.41
N LEU A 303 -6.26 18.81 2.99
CA LEU A 303 -6.03 20.24 3.13
C LEU A 303 -5.96 20.93 1.76
N ALA A 304 -5.26 20.33 0.78
CA ALA A 304 -5.23 20.82 -0.60
C ALA A 304 -6.65 20.94 -1.19
N LEU A 305 -7.53 19.95 -0.94
CA LEU A 305 -8.92 20.01 -1.38
C LEU A 305 -9.70 21.16 -0.73
N ILE A 306 -9.48 21.43 0.56
CA ILE A 306 -10.12 22.57 1.25
C ILE A 306 -9.58 23.89 0.68
N VAL A 307 -8.27 24.04 0.53
CA VAL A 307 -7.63 25.24 -0.04
C VAL A 307 -8.12 25.50 -1.46
N MET A 308 -8.15 24.48 -2.32
CA MET A 308 -8.66 24.59 -3.69
C MET A 308 -10.15 24.96 -3.76
N ARG A 309 -10.94 24.65 -2.73
CA ARG A 309 -12.33 25.13 -2.66
C ARG A 309 -12.41 26.64 -2.48
N HIS A 310 -11.43 27.25 -1.83
CA HIS A 310 -11.36 28.69 -1.62
C HIS A 310 -10.63 29.42 -2.75
N THR A 311 -9.51 28.89 -3.24
CA THR A 311 -8.64 29.57 -4.22
C THR A 311 -9.12 29.39 -5.66
N LYS A 312 -9.59 28.20 -6.06
CA LYS A 312 -10.00 27.87 -7.44
C LYS A 312 -11.50 27.55 -7.52
N LYS A 313 -12.35 28.55 -7.24
CA LYS A 313 -13.82 28.40 -7.18
C LYS A 313 -14.46 28.08 -8.54
N ASP A 314 -13.95 28.65 -9.61
CA ASP A 314 -14.58 28.62 -10.94
C ASP A 314 -14.26 27.36 -11.77
N LEU A 315 -13.37 26.49 -11.27
CA LEU A 315 -13.06 25.25 -11.94
C LEU A 315 -14.26 24.30 -11.96
N ARG A 316 -14.57 23.73 -13.12
CA ARG A 316 -15.65 22.75 -13.29
C ARG A 316 -15.39 21.51 -12.42
N ARG A 317 -16.36 21.19 -11.55
CA ARG A 317 -16.33 20.03 -10.64
C ARG A 317 -17.49 19.08 -10.97
N PRO A 318 -17.25 18.04 -11.79
CA PRO A 318 -18.29 17.06 -12.15
C PRO A 318 -18.80 16.26 -10.95
N TYR A 319 -17.97 16.09 -9.92
CA TYR A 319 -18.33 15.46 -8.65
C TYR A 319 -17.97 16.38 -7.49
N ARG A 320 -18.88 16.54 -6.51
CA ARG A 320 -18.71 17.44 -5.36
C ARG A 320 -19.14 16.75 -4.07
N VAL A 321 -18.17 16.44 -3.22
CA VAL A 321 -18.43 15.96 -1.86
C VAL A 321 -18.85 17.09 -0.91
N PRO A 322 -19.64 16.83 0.14
CA PRO A 322 -19.82 17.76 1.25
C PRO A 322 -18.47 18.14 1.87
N ILE A 323 -18.25 19.43 2.17
CA ILE A 323 -16.96 19.89 2.71
C ILE A 323 -16.68 19.35 4.11
N VAL A 324 -17.75 19.03 4.86
CA VAL A 324 -17.68 18.45 6.21
C VAL A 324 -16.86 17.16 6.21
N ILE A 325 -16.97 16.33 5.18
CA ILE A 325 -16.19 15.09 5.06
C ILE A 325 -14.70 15.39 5.01
N ALA A 326 -14.28 16.44 4.27
CA ALA A 326 -12.88 16.81 4.18
C ALA A 326 -12.31 17.30 5.53
N TYR A 327 -13.10 18.05 6.30
CA TYR A 327 -12.69 18.48 7.64
C TYR A 327 -12.60 17.31 8.62
N ILE A 328 -13.56 16.39 8.60
CA ILE A 328 -13.54 15.18 9.45
C ILE A 328 -12.28 14.37 9.17
N VAL A 329 -11.97 14.08 7.91
CA VAL A 329 -10.79 13.30 7.56
C VAL A 329 -9.49 14.04 7.89
N LEU A 330 -9.46 15.37 7.74
CA LEU A 330 -8.31 16.17 8.17
C LEU A 330 -8.09 16.06 9.69
N ILE A 331 -9.14 16.17 10.50
CA ILE A 331 -9.05 16.02 11.96
C ILE A 331 -8.56 14.62 12.32
N ILE A 332 -9.09 13.57 11.67
CA ILE A 332 -8.64 12.19 11.87
C ILE A 332 -7.16 12.04 11.49
N SER A 333 -6.72 12.61 10.36
CA SER A 333 -5.31 12.55 9.96
C SER A 333 -4.38 13.23 10.96
N VAL A 334 -4.80 14.37 11.54
CA VAL A 334 -4.02 15.08 12.56
C VAL A 334 -3.96 14.25 13.84
N TYR A 335 -5.08 13.66 14.25
CA TYR A 335 -5.11 12.75 15.40
C TYR A 335 -4.16 11.56 15.21
N LEU A 336 -4.22 10.90 14.04
CA LEU A 336 -3.39 9.76 13.74
C LEU A 336 -1.90 10.11 13.67
N VAL A 337 -1.53 11.31 13.23
CA VAL A 337 -0.13 11.76 13.22
C VAL A 337 0.36 12.16 14.62
N VAL A 338 -0.48 12.84 15.42
CA VAL A 338 -0.07 13.42 16.71
C VAL A 338 -0.11 12.40 17.85
N ALA A 339 -1.12 11.52 17.91
CA ALA A 339 -1.30 10.59 19.02
C ALA A 339 -0.12 9.62 19.20
N PRO A 340 0.43 8.99 18.15
CA PRO A 340 1.58 8.10 18.28
C PRO A 340 2.83 8.83 18.78
N ILE A 341 3.11 10.04 18.25
CA ILE A 341 4.26 10.85 18.70
C ILE A 341 4.15 11.21 20.19
N ALA A 342 2.94 11.53 20.65
CA ALA A 342 2.73 12.04 22.01
C ALA A 342 2.83 10.95 23.09
N GLN A 343 2.55 9.68 22.76
CA GLN A 343 2.39 8.62 23.75
C GLN A 343 3.45 7.51 23.64
N ASP A 344 3.85 7.13 22.43
CA ASP A 344 4.96 6.18 22.22
C ASP A 344 5.94 6.76 21.18
N PRO A 345 6.82 7.69 21.57
CA PRO A 345 7.77 8.32 20.66
C PRO A 345 8.83 7.31 20.22
N GLN A 346 8.49 6.52 19.21
CA GLN A 346 9.41 5.59 18.58
C GLN A 346 10.38 6.31 17.64
N ILE A 347 11.56 5.72 17.44
CA ILE A 347 12.65 6.31 16.66
C ILE A 347 12.28 6.37 15.17
N GLU A 348 11.41 5.47 14.74
CA GLU A 348 10.84 5.33 13.41
C GLU A 348 10.16 6.62 12.94
N TYR A 349 9.42 7.31 13.82
CA TYR A 349 8.77 8.58 13.50
C TYR A 349 9.78 9.72 13.30
N LEU A 350 10.87 9.70 14.07
CA LEU A 350 11.97 10.64 13.88
C LEU A 350 12.68 10.38 12.55
N TYR A 351 12.96 9.11 12.21
CA TYR A 351 13.55 8.76 10.92
C TYR A 351 12.63 9.13 9.75
N ALA A 352 11.32 8.92 9.86
CA ALA A 352 10.34 9.33 8.86
C ALA A 352 10.37 10.85 8.65
N SER A 353 10.34 11.62 9.73
CA SER A 353 10.36 13.09 9.69
C SER A 353 11.67 13.61 9.10
N LEU A 354 12.81 13.06 9.52
CA LEU A 354 14.13 13.39 8.96
C LEU A 354 14.23 13.02 7.48
N PHE A 355 13.61 11.91 7.06
CA PHE A 355 13.59 11.49 5.66
C PHE A 355 12.72 12.40 4.79
N VAL A 356 11.59 12.89 5.31
CA VAL A 356 10.78 13.92 4.65
C VAL A 356 11.62 15.20 4.49
N LEU A 357 12.31 15.64 5.55
CA LEU A 357 13.16 16.83 5.53
C LEU A 357 14.39 16.68 4.62
N SER A 358 14.96 15.48 4.50
CA SER A 358 16.09 15.22 3.60
C SER A 358 15.70 15.45 2.13
N GLY A 359 14.41 15.31 1.80
CA GLY A 359 13.87 15.71 0.50
C GLY A 359 14.14 17.18 0.18
N LEU A 360 14.14 18.08 1.16
CA LEU A 360 14.47 19.50 0.95
C LEU A 360 15.92 19.70 0.50
N LEU A 361 16.85 18.91 1.05
CA LEU A 361 18.27 18.94 0.69
C LEU A 361 18.51 18.50 -0.76
N VAL A 362 17.63 17.65 -1.30
CA VAL A 362 17.69 17.23 -2.71
C VAL A 362 16.92 18.20 -3.60
N TYR A 363 15.78 18.72 -3.15
CA TYR A 363 14.97 19.65 -3.92
C TYR A 363 15.71 20.94 -4.27
N ILE A 364 16.39 21.55 -3.29
CA ILE A 364 17.02 22.86 -3.47
C ILE A 364 18.12 22.80 -4.56
N PRO A 365 19.12 21.91 -4.52
CA PRO A 365 20.16 21.86 -5.54
C PRO A 365 19.66 21.34 -6.90
N PHE A 366 18.92 20.22 -6.90
CA PHE A 366 18.63 19.50 -8.14
C PHE A 366 17.39 20.01 -8.88
N VAL A 367 16.35 20.43 -8.15
CA VAL A 367 15.09 20.86 -8.77
C VAL A 367 15.02 22.39 -8.85
N HIS A 368 15.35 23.10 -7.77
CA HIS A 368 15.28 24.57 -7.76
C HIS A 368 16.47 25.21 -8.50
N TYR A 369 17.70 24.79 -8.20
CA TYR A 369 18.91 25.29 -8.87
C TYR A 369 19.28 24.53 -10.16
N LYS A 370 18.54 23.47 -10.52
CA LYS A 370 18.76 22.66 -11.74
C LYS A 370 20.21 22.20 -11.93
N LEU A 371 20.87 21.81 -10.84
CA LEU A 371 22.27 21.40 -10.87
C LEU A 371 22.39 20.03 -11.54
N SER A 372 22.88 20.00 -12.78
CA SER A 372 23.14 18.75 -13.50
C SER A 372 24.51 18.20 -13.13
N LEU A 373 24.58 17.01 -12.55
CA LEU A 373 25.84 16.31 -12.34
C LEU A 373 26.32 15.72 -13.67
N ASN A 374 27.54 16.06 -14.11
CA ASN A 374 28.15 15.54 -15.35
C ASN A 374 28.23 14.00 -15.41
N ILE A 375 28.17 13.33 -14.26
CA ILE A 375 28.21 11.86 -14.16
C ILE A 375 26.86 11.24 -14.56
N MET A 376 25.74 11.94 -14.36
CA MET A 376 24.40 11.37 -14.61
C MET A 376 24.16 11.04 -16.08
N GLY A 377 24.76 11.76 -17.03
CA GLY A 377 24.67 11.40 -18.44
C GLY A 377 25.28 10.02 -18.74
N LYS A 378 26.45 9.71 -18.17
CA LYS A 378 27.12 8.41 -18.34
C LYS A 378 26.32 7.28 -17.70
N VAL A 379 25.80 7.50 -16.48
CA VAL A 379 24.95 6.54 -15.77
C VAL A 379 23.68 6.25 -16.56
N THR A 380 23.02 7.30 -17.07
CA THR A 380 21.81 7.17 -17.88
C THR A 380 22.08 6.33 -19.13
N VAL A 381 23.14 6.62 -19.88
CA VAL A 381 23.49 5.84 -21.09
C VAL A 381 23.84 4.40 -20.75
N PHE A 382 24.58 4.15 -19.67
CA PHE A 382 24.93 2.80 -19.23
C PHE A 382 23.68 1.95 -18.96
N PHE A 383 22.76 2.44 -18.13
CA PHE A 383 21.52 1.73 -17.82
C PHE A 383 20.57 1.67 -19.02
N GLN A 384 20.61 2.66 -19.92
CA GLN A 384 19.83 2.66 -21.15
C GLN A 384 20.23 1.49 -22.06
N LEU A 385 21.53 1.26 -22.22
CA LEU A 385 22.08 0.13 -22.97
C LEU A 385 21.84 -1.20 -22.23
N LEU A 386 22.05 -1.23 -20.91
CA LEU A 386 21.88 -2.45 -20.10
C LEU A 386 20.44 -2.97 -20.11
N LEU A 387 19.45 -2.08 -20.05
CA LEU A 387 18.03 -2.44 -19.92
C LEU A 387 17.25 -2.35 -21.25
N GLU A 388 17.90 -1.97 -22.35
CA GLU A 388 17.27 -1.73 -23.67
C GLU A 388 16.03 -0.82 -23.57
N VAL A 389 16.19 0.30 -22.87
CA VAL A 389 15.12 1.26 -22.61
C VAL A 389 15.28 2.53 -23.45
N ALA A 390 14.18 3.21 -23.73
CA ALA A 390 14.15 4.44 -24.51
C ALA A 390 13.26 5.50 -23.83
N PRO A 391 13.57 6.80 -24.01
CA PRO A 391 12.72 7.88 -23.55
C PRO A 391 11.38 7.85 -24.29
N THR A 392 10.31 8.19 -23.57
CA THR A 392 9.00 8.36 -24.18
C THR A 392 8.92 9.72 -24.86
N LYS A 393 8.40 9.78 -26.10
CA LYS A 393 8.09 11.07 -26.75
C LYS A 393 6.94 11.69 -25.98
N TYR A 394 7.23 12.63 -25.08
CA TYR A 394 6.24 13.52 -24.51
C TYR A 394 6.49 14.94 -24.99
N VAL A 395 5.51 15.49 -25.70
CA VAL A 395 5.39 16.93 -25.91
C VAL A 395 4.48 17.41 -24.77
N PRO A 396 4.99 18.16 -23.78
CA PRO A 396 4.11 18.85 -22.85
C PRO A 396 3.28 19.86 -23.66
N ASP A 397 1.97 19.69 -23.66
CA ASP A 397 1.02 20.70 -24.16
C ASP A 397 1.07 21.97 -23.30
#